data_AF-A0A7X7DYI5-F1
#
_entry.id   AF-A0A7X7DYI5-F1
#
_cell.length_a   1.000
_cell.length_b   1.000
_cell.length_c   1.000
_cell.angle_alpha   90.00
_cell.angle_beta   90.00
_cell.angle_gamma   90.00
#
_symmetry.space_group_name_H-M   'P 1'
#
loop_
_entity.id
_entity.type
_entity.pdbx_description
1 polymer ?
#
loop_
_entity_poly.entity_id
_entity_poly.type
_entity_poly.pdbx_seq_one_letter_code
_entity_poly.pdbx_strand_id
1 'polypeptide(L)' 'IRDYGWVHLRTSNTEPIIRCYAEAKTETQAKQLADMVLKNC' A
#
# COMPACT_ATOMS: atom_id res chain seq x y z
N ILE A 1 3.76 -3.12 -18.07
CA ILE A 1 3.10 -2.53 -16.88
C ILE A 1 2.76 -3.69 -15.95
N ARG A 2 3.23 -3.69 -14.70
CA ARG A 2 3.00 -4.81 -13.77
C ARG A 2 1.49 -5.08 -13.67
N ASP A 3 1.05 -6.28 -14.05
CA ASP A 3 -0.38 -6.58 -14.21
C ASP A 3 -1.18 -6.58 -12.91
N TYR A 4 -0.51 -6.64 -11.75
CA TYR A 4 -1.11 -6.81 -10.43
C TYR A 4 -0.91 -5.61 -9.48
N GLY A 5 -0.30 -4.51 -9.93
CA GLY A 5 -0.02 -3.35 -9.06
C GLY A 5 1.18 -3.55 -8.12
N TRP A 6 1.42 -2.59 -7.22
CA TRP A 6 2.50 -2.63 -6.24
C TRP A 6 2.13 -1.95 -4.93
N VAL A 7 2.80 -2.35 -3.84
CA VAL A 7 2.68 -1.72 -2.52
C VAL A 7 4.07 -1.35 -2.01
N HIS A 8 4.21 -0.15 -1.44
CA HIS A 8 5.43 0.31 -0.77
C HIS A 8 5.10 0.82 0.63
N LEU A 9 5.80 0.27 1.62
CA LEU A 9 5.74 0.71 3.01
C LEU A 9 6.97 1.55 3.33
N ARG A 10 6.75 2.70 3.97
CA ARG A 10 7.82 3.60 4.38
C ARG A 10 7.57 4.08 5.80
N THR A 11 8.54 3.88 6.67
CA THR A 11 8.54 4.49 8.01
C THR A 11 8.71 6.00 7.87
N SER A 12 7.90 6.76 8.60
CA SER A 12 8.13 8.19 8.73
C SER A 12 9.30 8.42 9.69
N ASN A 13 10.27 9.21 9.26
CA ASN A 13 11.46 9.49 10.08
C ASN A 13 11.20 10.57 11.13
N THR A 14 10.14 11.35 10.97
CA THR A 14 9.81 12.50 11.82
C THR A 14 8.59 12.27 12.70
N GLU A 15 7.83 11.21 12.45
CA GLU A 15 6.56 10.92 13.14
C GLU A 15 6.46 9.40 13.36
N PRO A 16 5.82 8.93 14.44
CA PRO A 16 5.65 7.50 14.71
C PRO A 16 4.53 6.89 13.85
N ILE A 17 4.67 6.98 12.52
CA ILE A 17 3.70 6.46 11.55
C ILE A 17 4.40 5.67 10.44
N ILE A 18 3.69 4.69 9.88
CA ILE A 18 4.10 3.96 8.68
C ILE A 18 3.18 4.40 7.54
N ARG A 19 3.77 4.85 6.43
CA ARG A 19 3.06 5.26 5.22
C ARG A 19 2.98 4.07 4.27
N CYS A 20 1.79 3.82 3.73
CA CYS A 20 1.52 2.78 2.75
C CYS A 20 1.10 3.44 1.44
N TYR A 21 1.78 3.10 0.35
CA TYR A 21 1.43 3.52 -1.01
C TYR A 21 1.05 2.27 -1.80
N ALA A 22 -0.16 2.24 -2.34
CA ALA A 22 -0.63 1.16 -3.20
C ALA A 22 -1.09 1.73 -4.54
N GLU A 23 -0.62 1.13 -5.63
CA GLU A 23 -0.99 1.52 -6.99
C GLU A 23 -1.46 0.29 -7.76
N ALA A 24 -2.60 0.43 -8.44
CA ALA A 24 -3.19 -0.61 -9.26
C ALA A 24 -4.02 0.00 -10.40
N LYS A 25 -4.54 -0.86 -11.29
CA LYS A 25 -5.35 -0.43 -12.45
C LYS A 25 -6.69 0.20 -12.04
N THR A 26 -7.22 -0.13 -10.87
CA THR A 26 -8.44 0.45 -10.31
C THR A 26 -8.26 0.81 -8.85
N GLU A 27 -9.00 1.82 -8.39
CA GLU A 27 -9.00 2.23 -6.99
C GLU A 27 -9.35 1.05 -6.06
N THR A 28 -10.35 0.25 -6.43
CA THR A 28 -10.76 -0.95 -5.66
C THR A 28 -9.61 -1.93 -5.49
N GLN A 29 -8.84 -2.22 -6.55
CA GLN A 29 -7.68 -3.11 -6.46
C GLN A 29 -6.56 -2.52 -5.59
N ALA A 30 -6.27 -1.22 -5.75
CA ALA A 30 -5.26 -0.54 -4.94
C ALA A 30 -5.63 -0.57 -3.45
N LYS A 31 -6.91 -0.36 -3.14
CA LYS A 31 -7.44 -0.41 -1.78
C LYS A 31 -7.38 -1.82 -1.19
N GLN A 32 -7.77 -2.84 -1.96
CA GLN A 32 -7.65 -4.24 -1.55
C GLN A 32 -6.19 -4.65 -1.28
N LEU A 33 -5.25 -4.20 -2.10
CA LEU A 33 -3.82 -4.43 -1.89
C LEU A 33 -3.30 -3.75 -0.62
N ALA A 34 -3.68 -2.49 -0.39
CA ALA A 34 -3.32 -1.78 0.84
C ALA A 34 -3.92 -2.45 2.08
N ASP A 35 -5.21 -2.82 2.03
CA ASP A 35 -5.91 -3.49 3.13
C ASP A 35 -5.30 -4.85 3.46
N MET A 36 -4.88 -5.63 2.45
CA MET A 36 -4.23 -6.93 2.66
C MET A 36 -2.92 -6.79 3.44
N VAL A 37 -2.15 -5.74 3.15
CA VAL A 37 -0.87 -5.48 3.83
C VAL A 37 -1.11 -4.90 5.23
N LEU A 38 -2.09 -4.00 5.40
CA LEU A 38 -2.40 -3.38 6.69
C LEU A 38 -3.08 -4.34 7.68
N LYS A 39 -3.93 -5.27 7.21
CA LYS A 39 -4.60 -6.25 8.08
C LYS A 39 -3.67 -7.33 8.65
N ASN A 40 -2.53 -7.55 8.02
CA ASN A 40 -1.55 -8.55 8.43
C ASN A 40 -0.42 -7.97 9.30
N CYS A 41 -0.51 -6.69 9.68
CA CYS A 41 0.40 -6.04 10.63
C CYS A 41 -0.15 -6.08 12.06
#